data_AF-A0AAV2QH97-F1
#
_entry.id   AF-A0AAV2QH97-F1
#
_cell.length_a   1.000
_cell.length_b   1.000
_cell.length_c   1.000
_cell.angle_alpha   90.00
_cell.angle_beta   90.00
_cell.angle_gamma   90.00
#
_symmetry.space_group_name_H-M   'P 1'
#
loop_
_entity.id
_entity.type
_entity.pdbx_description
1 polymer ?
#
loop_
_entity_poly.entity_id
_entity_poly.type
_entity_poly.pdbx_seq_one_letter_code
_entity_poly.pdbx_strand_id
1 'polypeptide(L)'
;GDYNICLQQNNCHKIELQNTMQSNSLYPTILAPTRVASIMRDGQLVTTNSLIDNIYLNTQSKFQSGILEVSISDHYPIFALINEQSIPSSNKETTIKYRLINENTLNKFKYDLANNPEISNIFRTNSGQEAFSKFLTLFSNLYDIYFPIKSKKNLLEKDYSNPG
;
A
#
# COMPACT_ATOMS: atom_id res chain seq x y z
N GLY A 1 10.22 11.03 -5.26
CA GLY A 1 10.98 12.27 -5.01
C GLY A 1 12.43 11.92 -4.79
N ASP A 2 13.16 12.79 -4.08
CA ASP A 2 14.57 12.59 -3.73
C ASP A 2 14.70 11.67 -2.50
N TYR A 3 15.37 10.53 -2.66
CA TYR A 3 15.64 9.58 -1.60
C TYR A 3 17.06 9.68 -1.04
N ASN A 4 17.94 10.46 -1.66
CA ASN A 4 19.37 10.52 -1.34
C ASN A 4 20.06 9.13 -1.26
N ILE A 5 19.48 8.11 -1.89
CA ILE A 5 19.98 6.73 -1.95
C ILE A 5 20.17 6.37 -3.42
N CYS A 6 21.41 6.12 -3.84
CA CYS A 6 21.71 5.86 -5.24
C CYS A 6 21.38 4.41 -5.62
N LEU A 7 20.37 4.21 -6.48
CA LEU A 7 19.92 2.88 -6.89
C LEU A 7 20.91 2.13 -7.80
N GLN A 8 21.90 2.84 -8.34
CA GLN A 8 22.98 2.26 -9.15
C GLN A 8 24.13 1.70 -8.30
N GLN A 9 24.24 2.09 -7.04
CA GLN A 9 25.26 1.57 -6.13
C GLN A 9 24.85 0.19 -5.60
N ASN A 10 25.78 -0.61 -5.09
CA ASN A 10 25.47 -1.85 -4.38
C ASN A 10 25.88 -1.70 -2.91
N ASN A 11 24.98 -1.12 -2.11
CA ASN A 11 25.18 -0.88 -0.68
C ASN A 11 23.95 -1.35 0.13
N CYS A 12 24.08 -1.40 1.45
CA CYS A 12 23.02 -1.83 2.35
C CYS A 12 21.77 -0.93 2.26
N HIS A 13 21.94 0.38 2.12
CA HIS A 13 20.84 1.34 2.06
C HIS A 13 19.93 1.14 0.84
N LYS A 14 20.51 0.85 -0.33
CA LYS A 14 19.75 0.47 -1.52
C LYS A 14 18.98 -0.82 -1.27
N ILE A 15 19.63 -1.85 -0.72
CA ILE A 15 19.01 -3.15 -0.49
C ILE A 15 17.82 -3.00 0.47
N GLU A 16 18.01 -2.26 1.56
CA GLU A 16 16.95 -1.95 2.51
C GLU A 16 15.78 -1.21 1.86
N LEU A 17 16.06 -0.12 1.13
CA LEU A 17 15.04 0.65 0.41
C LEU A 17 14.28 -0.23 -0.61
N GLN A 18 15.00 -1.05 -1.38
CA GLN A 18 14.41 -1.96 -2.37
C GLN A 18 13.51 -3.00 -1.68
N ASN A 19 13.97 -3.61 -0.60
CA ASN A 19 13.19 -4.59 0.16
C ASN A 19 11.92 -3.96 0.74
N THR A 20 12.03 -2.78 1.36
CA THR A 20 10.88 -2.07 1.92
C THR A 20 9.86 -1.71 0.85
N MET A 21 10.29 -1.16 -0.28
CA MET A 21 9.37 -0.78 -1.37
C MET A 21 8.74 -2.01 -2.02
N GLN A 22 9.53 -3.03 -2.37
CA GLN A 22 9.02 -4.24 -3.03
C GLN A 22 8.08 -5.05 -2.11
N SER A 23 8.32 -5.07 -0.79
CA SER A 23 7.41 -5.69 0.18
C SER A 23 6.03 -5.02 0.21
N ASN A 24 5.94 -3.77 -0.27
CA ASN A 24 4.70 -3.01 -0.42
C ASN A 24 4.22 -2.94 -1.88
N SER A 25 4.73 -3.82 -2.75
CA SER A 25 4.42 -3.86 -4.19
C SER A 25 4.74 -2.55 -4.93
N LEU A 26 5.69 -1.77 -4.42
CA LEU A 26 6.14 -0.53 -5.01
C LEU A 26 7.42 -0.76 -5.81
N TYR A 27 7.39 -0.44 -7.11
CA TYR A 27 8.54 -0.61 -8.01
C TYR A 27 9.04 0.74 -8.51
N PRO A 28 10.37 0.93 -8.62
CA PRO A 28 10.95 2.15 -9.16
C PRO A 28 10.63 2.26 -10.66
N THR A 29 10.29 3.46 -11.10
CA THR A 29 9.93 3.73 -12.51
C THR A 29 11.01 4.49 -13.28
N ILE A 30 11.96 5.11 -12.58
CA ILE A 30 13.08 5.83 -13.18
C ILE A 30 14.34 4.97 -13.09
N LEU A 31 15.01 4.75 -14.22
CA LEU A 31 16.19 3.86 -14.31
C LEU A 31 17.48 4.57 -14.76
N ALA A 32 17.37 5.83 -15.18
CA ALA A 32 18.50 6.66 -15.60
C ALA A 32 18.89 7.65 -14.49
N PRO A 33 20.14 8.15 -14.44
CA PRO A 33 20.58 9.11 -13.43
C PRO A 33 19.71 10.36 -13.40
N THR A 34 19.37 10.81 -12.20
CA THR A 34 18.49 11.96 -11.97
C THR A 34 19.23 13.16 -11.40
N ARG A 35 20.41 12.96 -10.80
CA ARG A 35 21.29 14.05 -10.39
C ARG A 35 22.59 14.01 -11.20
N VAL A 36 22.95 15.16 -11.77
CA VAL A 36 24.19 15.40 -12.52
C VAL A 36 24.90 16.58 -11.87
N ALA A 37 25.91 16.28 -11.04
CA ALA A 37 26.64 17.28 -10.28
C ALA A 37 28.11 17.34 -10.71
N SER A 38 28.60 18.54 -11.03
CA SER A 38 30.01 18.80 -11.29
C SER A 38 30.70 19.31 -10.03
N ILE A 39 31.72 18.60 -9.57
CA ILE A 39 32.46 18.88 -8.35
C ILE A 39 33.96 18.90 -8.62
N MET A 40 34.69 19.75 -7.90
CA MET A 40 36.16 19.75 -7.96
C MET A 40 36.70 18.59 -7.13
N ARG A 41 37.53 17.73 -7.74
CA ARG A 41 38.29 16.68 -7.07
C ARG A 41 39.74 16.74 -7.54
N ASP A 42 40.66 16.84 -6.59
CA ASP A 42 42.12 16.89 -6.84
C ASP A 42 42.51 17.95 -7.89
N GLY A 43 41.84 19.10 -7.87
CA GLY A 43 42.09 20.20 -8.80
C GLY A 43 41.44 20.05 -10.20
N GLN A 44 40.68 18.98 -10.45
CA GLN A 44 39.95 18.76 -11.70
C GLN A 44 38.44 18.81 -11.49
N LEU A 45 37.71 19.34 -12.48
CA LEU A 45 36.24 19.32 -12.49
C LEU A 45 35.76 17.94 -12.93
N VAL A 46 35.05 17.24 -12.06
CA VAL A 46 34.51 15.90 -12.30
C VAL A 46 32.98 15.95 -12.25
N THR A 47 32.33 15.47 -13.31
CA THR A 47 30.87 15.31 -13.34
C THR A 47 30.48 13.93 -12.84
N THR A 48 29.56 13.88 -11.90
CA THR A 48 29.01 12.65 -11.33
C THR A 48 27.54 12.53 -11.66
N ASN A 49 27.12 11.30 -11.97
CA ASN A 49 25.73 10.96 -12.30
C ASN A 49 25.21 10.01 -11.21
N SER A 50 24.05 10.29 -10.62
CA SER A 50 23.46 9.45 -9.59
C SER A 50 21.94 9.34 -9.75
N LEU A 51 21.42 8.11 -9.61
CA LEU A 51 19.98 7.83 -9.58
C LEU A 51 19.47 7.86 -8.15
N ILE A 52 19.09 9.05 -7.66
CA ILE A 52 18.62 9.27 -6.27
C ILE A 52 17.16 9.75 -6.18
N ASP A 53 16.64 10.35 -7.25
CA ASP A 53 15.21 10.60 -7.39
C ASP A 53 14.47 9.42 -8.04
N ASN A 54 13.31 9.04 -7.50
CA ASN A 54 12.46 8.04 -8.14
C ASN A 54 10.96 8.30 -7.92
N ILE A 55 10.13 7.75 -8.79
CA ILE A 55 8.69 7.61 -8.58
C ILE A 55 8.42 6.12 -8.41
N TYR A 56 7.90 5.74 -7.25
CA TYR A 56 7.52 4.35 -6.99
C TYR A 56 6.03 4.18 -7.25
N LEU A 57 5.69 3.19 -8.06
CA LEU A 57 4.28 2.87 -8.35
C LEU A 57 3.98 1.43 -7.95
N ASN A 58 2.79 1.24 -7.39
CA ASN A 58 2.15 -0.06 -7.22
C ASN A 58 1.14 -0.20 -8.34
N THR A 59 1.52 -0.80 -9.46
CA THR A 59 0.63 -0.77 -10.62
C THR A 59 0.79 -1.98 -11.53
N GLN A 60 -0.34 -2.63 -11.79
CA GLN A 60 -0.60 -3.50 -12.94
C GLN A 60 -1.02 -2.69 -14.19
N SER A 61 -1.27 -1.39 -14.04
CA SER A 61 -1.71 -0.46 -15.09
C SER A 61 -0.52 0.06 -15.90
N LYS A 62 -0.79 0.36 -17.18
CA LYS A 62 0.18 0.96 -18.09
C LYS A 62 0.53 2.37 -17.64
N PHE A 63 1.81 2.64 -17.43
CA PHE A 63 2.34 3.97 -17.17
C PHE A 63 3.49 4.26 -18.16
N GLN A 64 3.82 5.54 -18.28
CA GLN A 64 5.07 5.98 -18.89
C GLN A 64 5.81 6.83 -17.86
N SER A 65 7.12 6.72 -17.79
CA SER A 65 7.94 7.51 -16.87
C SER A 65 9.22 7.94 -17.56
N GLY A 66 9.83 9.02 -17.07
CA GLY A 66 11.05 9.54 -17.65
C GLY A 66 11.63 10.70 -16.88
N ILE A 67 12.69 11.24 -17.46
CA ILE A 67 13.50 12.33 -16.93
C ILE A 67 13.44 13.48 -17.93
N LEU A 68 13.35 14.71 -17.43
CA LEU A 68 13.51 15.92 -18.21
C LEU A 68 14.93 16.45 -17.98
N GLU A 69 15.81 16.29 -18.97
CA GLU A 69 17.19 16.79 -18.92
C GLU A 69 17.23 18.30 -19.13
N VAL A 70 16.95 19.05 -18.07
CA VAL A 70 16.94 20.52 -18.06
C VAL A 70 17.96 21.07 -17.07
N SER A 71 18.68 22.12 -17.47
CA SER A 71 19.77 22.73 -16.67
C SER A 71 19.26 23.78 -15.67
N ILE A 72 18.19 23.47 -14.95
CA ILE A 72 17.62 24.37 -13.93
C ILE A 72 18.19 24.12 -12.53
N SER A 73 18.68 22.90 -12.27
CA SER A 73 19.44 22.51 -11.07
C SER A 73 20.33 21.31 -11.41
N ASP A 74 21.09 20.81 -10.44
CA ASP A 74 21.83 19.55 -10.57
C ASP A 74 20.92 18.30 -10.50
N HIS A 75 19.62 18.47 -10.24
CA HIS A 75 18.60 17.43 -10.33
C HIS A 75 17.70 17.63 -11.55
N TYR A 76 17.62 16.61 -12.40
CA TYR A 76 16.64 16.52 -13.47
C TYR A 76 15.25 16.19 -12.91
N PRO A 77 14.22 16.98 -13.26
CA PRO A 77 12.84 16.64 -12.94
C PRO A 77 12.45 15.26 -13.50
N ILE A 78 11.73 14.49 -12.68
CA ILE A 78 11.19 13.20 -13.07
C ILE A 78 9.67 13.28 -13.25
N PHE A 79 9.14 12.51 -14.19
CA PHE A 79 7.71 12.46 -14.45
C PHE A 79 7.20 11.02 -14.57
N ALA A 80 5.91 10.85 -14.28
CA ALA A 80 5.15 9.65 -14.60
C ALA A 80 3.78 10.05 -15.14
N LEU A 81 3.43 9.49 -16.30
CA LEU A 81 2.12 9.57 -16.92
C LEU A 81 1.38 8.28 -16.59
N ILE A 82 0.29 8.40 -15.85
CA ILE A 82 -0.58 7.28 -15.51
C ILE A 82 -1.75 7.32 -16.47
N ASN A 83 -1.88 6.30 -17.31
CA ASN A 83 -3.02 6.22 -18.22
C ASN A 83 -4.27 5.93 -17.39
N GLU A 84 -5.15 6.92 -17.28
CA GLU A 84 -6.51 6.73 -16.79
C GLU A 84 -7.31 5.94 -17.83
N GLN A 85 -7.09 4.62 -17.92
CA GLN A 85 -8.12 3.76 -18.48
C GLN A 85 -9.26 3.70 -17.47
N SER A 86 -10.17 4.66 -17.60
CA SER A 86 -11.38 4.86 -16.80
C SER A 86 -11.13 5.00 -15.31
N ILE A 87 -10.90 6.22 -14.83
CA ILE A 87 -11.62 6.62 -13.62
C ILE A 87 -13.09 6.55 -14.06
N PRO A 88 -13.91 5.60 -13.59
CA PRO A 88 -15.33 5.68 -13.87
C PRO A 88 -15.76 7.02 -13.27
N SER A 89 -16.33 7.91 -14.09
CA SER A 89 -16.94 9.16 -13.66
C SER A 89 -17.53 8.99 -12.26
N SER A 90 -17.11 9.81 -11.30
CA SER A 90 -17.33 9.66 -9.85
C SER A 90 -18.81 9.75 -9.41
N ASN A 91 -19.76 9.51 -10.32
CA ASN A 91 -21.18 9.35 -10.06
C ASN A 91 -21.56 7.92 -9.66
N LYS A 92 -20.60 7.02 -9.45
CA LYS A 92 -20.92 5.72 -8.84
C LYS A 92 -21.15 5.96 -7.35
N GLU A 93 -22.39 5.77 -6.90
CA GLU A 93 -22.70 5.59 -5.48
C GLU A 93 -21.65 4.66 -4.87
N THR A 94 -20.71 5.21 -4.11
CA THR A 94 -19.68 4.40 -3.48
C THR A 94 -20.32 3.74 -2.27
N THR A 95 -20.68 2.47 -2.43
CA THR A 95 -21.08 1.64 -1.31
C THR A 95 -19.82 1.23 -0.57
N ILE A 96 -19.58 1.84 0.59
CA ILE A 96 -18.49 1.43 1.47
C ILE A 96 -18.94 0.20 2.25
N LYS A 97 -18.21 -0.90 2.11
CA LYS A 97 -18.35 -2.10 2.94
C LYS A 97 -17.42 -1.99 4.15
N TYR A 98 -17.95 -2.19 5.35
CA TYR A 98 -17.19 -2.12 6.59
C TYR A 98 -17.71 -3.13 7.60
N ARG A 99 -16.90 -3.49 8.60
CA ARG A 99 -17.34 -4.28 9.76
C ARG A 99 -17.33 -3.38 10.99
N LEU A 100 -18.41 -3.35 11.75
CA LEU A 100 -18.49 -2.54 12.97
C LEU A 100 -17.84 -3.32 14.12
N ILE A 101 -16.58 -3.01 14.40
CA ILE A 101 -15.84 -3.58 15.54
C ILE A 101 -15.77 -2.50 16.63
N ASN A 102 -16.60 -2.64 17.66
CA ASN A 102 -16.55 -1.82 18.87
C ASN A 102 -16.44 -2.71 20.11
N GLU A 103 -16.20 -2.10 21.27
CA GLU A 103 -15.99 -2.81 22.53
C GLU A 103 -17.13 -3.78 22.86
N ASN A 104 -18.38 -3.37 22.64
CA ASN A 104 -19.54 -4.23 22.91
C ASN A 104 -19.55 -5.48 22.02
N THR A 105 -19.39 -5.32 20.70
CA THR A 105 -19.31 -6.45 19.75
C THR A 105 -18.11 -7.35 20.03
N LEU A 106 -16.98 -6.76 20.41
CA LEU A 106 -15.76 -7.48 20.72
C LEU A 106 -15.89 -8.30 22.01
N ASN A 107 -16.52 -7.75 23.03
CA ASN A 107 -16.73 -8.44 24.30
C ASN A 107 -17.67 -9.63 24.13
N LYS A 108 -18.74 -9.48 23.33
CA LYS A 108 -19.65 -10.59 23.00
C LYS A 108 -18.94 -11.68 22.18
N PHE A 109 -18.16 -11.29 21.17
CA PHE A 109 -17.34 -12.23 20.41
C PHE A 109 -16.37 -13.02 21.30
N LYS A 110 -15.64 -12.34 22.19
CA LYS A 110 -14.71 -12.99 23.13
C LYS A 110 -15.43 -13.96 24.06
N TYR A 111 -16.58 -13.55 24.59
CA TYR A 111 -17.38 -14.38 25.47
C TYR A 111 -17.83 -15.66 24.75
N ASP A 112 -18.40 -15.53 23.55
CA ASP A 112 -18.88 -16.67 22.78
C ASP A 112 -17.74 -17.57 22.31
N LEU A 113 -16.61 -16.99 21.91
CA LEU A 113 -15.42 -17.78 21.55
C LEU A 113 -14.94 -18.59 22.75
N ALA A 114 -14.80 -17.98 23.93
CA ALA A 114 -14.30 -18.66 25.13
C ALA A 114 -15.26 -19.73 25.66
N ASN A 115 -16.58 -19.52 25.51
CA ASN A 115 -17.61 -20.43 26.04
C ASN A 115 -18.20 -21.37 24.97
N ASN A 116 -17.65 -21.38 23.74
CA ASN A 116 -18.20 -22.22 22.70
C ASN A 116 -17.95 -23.71 23.00
N PRO A 117 -18.99 -24.56 23.04
CA PRO A 117 -18.82 -25.99 23.35
C PRO A 117 -17.93 -26.71 22.32
N GLU A 118 -17.87 -26.24 21.08
CA GLU A 118 -17.04 -26.84 20.02
C GLU A 118 -15.53 -26.70 20.30
N ILE A 119 -15.10 -25.74 21.15
CA ILE A 119 -13.69 -25.64 21.55
C ILE A 119 -13.22 -26.92 22.23
N SER A 120 -14.06 -27.55 23.04
CA SER A 120 -13.70 -28.83 23.70
C SER A 120 -13.52 -29.96 22.69
N ASN A 121 -14.24 -29.93 21.57
CA ASN A 121 -14.12 -30.92 20.50
C ASN A 121 -12.83 -30.73 19.68
N ILE A 122 -12.36 -29.50 19.54
CA ILE A 122 -11.10 -29.18 18.85
C ILE A 122 -9.90 -29.78 19.60
N PHE A 123 -9.88 -29.70 20.93
CA PHE A 123 -8.78 -30.27 21.73
C PHE A 123 -8.74 -31.80 21.72
N ARG A 124 -9.80 -32.47 21.24
CA ARG A 124 -9.91 -33.94 21.18
C ARG A 124 -9.56 -34.51 19.81
N THR A 125 -9.12 -33.70 18.85
CA THR A 125 -8.72 -34.18 17.52
C THR A 125 -7.36 -34.88 17.53
N ASN A 126 -7.17 -35.83 16.61
CA ASN A 126 -5.98 -36.67 16.57
C ASN A 126 -4.79 -36.03 15.83
N SER A 127 -4.97 -34.87 15.19
CA SER A 127 -3.89 -34.16 14.49
C SER A 127 -4.00 -32.65 14.69
N GLY A 128 -2.84 -31.99 14.78
CA GLY A 128 -2.78 -30.52 14.89
C GLY A 128 -3.39 -29.81 13.68
N GLN A 129 -3.29 -30.41 12.49
CA GLN A 129 -3.89 -29.87 11.27
C GLN A 129 -5.43 -29.85 11.34
N GLU A 130 -6.02 -30.94 11.84
CA GLU A 130 -7.48 -31.03 12.02
C GLU A 130 -7.95 -30.06 13.13
N ALA A 131 -7.21 -29.98 14.24
CA ALA A 131 -7.48 -29.05 15.33
C ALA A 131 -7.51 -27.60 14.81
N PHE A 132 -6.47 -27.20 14.08
CA PHE A 132 -6.35 -25.86 13.53
C PHE A 132 -7.45 -25.55 12.51
N SER A 133 -7.75 -26.48 11.61
CA SER A 133 -8.80 -26.29 10.59
C SER A 133 -10.18 -26.10 11.23
N LYS A 134 -10.51 -26.90 12.25
CA LYS A 134 -11.76 -26.78 13.02
C LYS A 134 -11.82 -25.47 13.81
N PHE A 135 -10.73 -25.09 14.48
CA PHE A 135 -10.64 -23.81 15.17
C PHE A 135 -10.83 -22.63 14.23
N LEU A 136 -10.12 -22.61 13.10
CA LEU A 136 -10.19 -21.53 12.13
C LEU A 136 -11.61 -21.38 11.56
N THR A 137 -12.29 -22.50 11.30
CA THR A 137 -13.69 -22.51 10.86
C THR A 137 -14.61 -21.92 11.92
N LEU A 138 -14.51 -22.39 13.17
CA LEU A 138 -15.29 -21.86 14.29
C LEU A 138 -15.06 -20.36 14.49
N PHE A 139 -13.79 -19.94 14.54
CA PHE A 139 -13.38 -18.56 14.71
C PHE A 139 -13.96 -17.67 13.59
N SER A 140 -13.83 -18.11 12.33
CA SER A 140 -14.32 -17.35 11.17
C SER A 140 -15.83 -17.20 11.19
N ASN A 141 -16.56 -18.26 11.54
CA ASN A 141 -18.02 -18.23 11.67
C ASN A 141 -18.47 -17.24 12.76
N LEU A 142 -17.84 -17.30 13.95
CA LEU A 142 -18.12 -16.35 15.02
C LEU A 142 -17.76 -14.92 14.60
N TYR A 143 -16.65 -14.74 13.88
CA TYR A 143 -16.23 -13.43 13.39
C TYR A 143 -17.25 -12.84 12.43
N ASP A 144 -17.84 -13.64 11.53
CA ASP A 144 -18.87 -13.19 10.60
C ASP A 144 -20.21 -12.87 11.29
N ILE A 145 -20.56 -13.62 12.33
CA ILE A 145 -21.74 -13.35 13.16
C ILE A 145 -21.60 -12.03 13.91
N TYR A 146 -20.46 -11.80 14.55
CA TYR A 146 -20.24 -10.67 15.45
C TYR A 146 -19.82 -9.39 14.74
N PHE A 147 -19.13 -9.52 13.62
CA PHE A 147 -18.62 -8.39 12.84
C PHE A 147 -19.16 -8.45 11.41
N PRO A 148 -20.48 -8.53 11.17
CA PRO A 148 -21.01 -8.70 9.83
C PRO A 148 -20.60 -7.54 8.91
N ILE A 149 -20.43 -7.84 7.62
CA ILE A 149 -20.17 -6.81 6.62
C ILE A 149 -21.43 -5.94 6.49
N LYS A 150 -21.30 -4.68 6.88
CA LYS A 150 -22.29 -3.63 6.68
C LYS A 150 -21.93 -2.81 5.45
N SER A 151 -22.94 -2.21 4.83
CA SER A 151 -22.78 -1.35 3.67
C SER A 151 -23.38 0.02 3.98
N LYS A 152 -22.62 1.09 3.75
CA LYS A 152 -23.12 2.47 3.83
C LYS A 152 -22.98 3.12 2.45
N LYS A 153 -24.06 3.70 1.94
CA LYS A 153 -24.01 4.56 0.77
C LYS A 153 -23.42 5.90 1.17
N ASN A 154 -22.37 6.35 0.49
CA ASN A 154 -22.01 7.76 0.51
C ASN A 154 -22.88 8.50 -0.51
N LEU A 155 -23.80 9.32 -0.01
CA LEU A 155 -24.39 10.39 -0.80
C LEU A 155 -23.34 11.51 -0.82
N LEU A 156 -22.81 11.85 -2.00
CA LEU A 156 -21.98 13.03 -2.13
C LEU A 156 -22.87 14.26 -1.88
N GLU A 157 -22.42 15.18 -1.02
CA GLU A 157 -23.05 16.47 -0.74
C GLU A 157 -23.37 17.22 -2.04
N LYS A 158 -24.62 17.14 -2.49
CA LYS A 158 -25.24 18.13 -3.39
C LYS A 158 -26.53 18.73 -2.81
N ASP A 159 -26.86 18.41 -1.56
CA ASP A 159 -28.08 18.90 -0.90
C ASP A 159 -27.83 20.11 0.03
N TYR A 160 -26.62 20.68 0.07
CA TYR A 160 -26.34 21.93 0.81
C TYR A 160 -26.45 23.19 -0.07
N SER A 161 -27.41 23.22 -0.98
CA SER A 161 -27.80 24.45 -1.68
C SER A 161 -29.32 24.58 -1.75
N ASN A 162 -29.91 24.96 -0.62
CA ASN A 162 -31.15 25.74 -0.58
C ASN A 162 -31.17 26.55 0.74
N PRO A 163 -30.66 27.79 0.75
CA PRO A 163 -31.07 28.74 1.75
C PRO A 163 -32.47 29.25 1.38
N GLY A 164 -33.45 28.90 2.20
CA GLY A 164 -34.71 29.65 2.29
C GLY A 164 -34.51 30.99 3.00
#